data_AF-A0A957YED6-F1
#
_entry.id   AF-A0A957YED6-F1
#
_cell.length_a   1.000
_cell.length_b   1.000
_cell.length_c   1.000
_cell.angle_alpha   90.00
_cell.angle_beta   90.00
_cell.angle_gamma   90.00
#
_symmetry.space_group_name_H-M   'P 1'
#
loop_
_entity.id
_entity.type
_entity.pdbx_description
1 polymer ?
#
loop_
_entity_poly.entity_id
_entity_poly.type
_entity_poly.pdbx_seq_one_letter_code
_entity_poly.pdbx_strand_id
1 'polypeptide(L)'
;MNDSLETQLEQVESAIRQALQEDIGDGDVTTDCIVLADLELRGQFIAKQAGVVAGLKVAARTFAFVDEHVQFTPHVDDGEVVAPGQ
;
A
#
# COMPACT_ATOMS: atom_id res chain seq x y z
N MET A 1 2.68 -27.51 7.23
CA MET A 1 2.84 -26.66 6.02
C MET A 1 2.06 -25.34 6.11
N ASN A 2 0.99 -25.23 6.91
CA ASN A 2 0.27 -23.95 7.12
C ASN A 2 1.00 -22.96 8.04
N ASP A 3 1.68 -23.46 9.07
CA ASP A 3 2.38 -22.69 10.09
C ASP A 3 3.41 -21.67 9.53
N SER A 4 4.13 -22.04 8.47
CA SER A 4 5.14 -21.17 7.84
C SER A 4 4.53 -20.02 7.04
N LEU A 5 3.37 -20.22 6.41
CA LEU A 5 2.71 -19.18 5.63
C LEU A 5 2.02 -18.17 6.54
N GLU A 6 1.41 -18.66 7.63
CA GLU A 6 0.84 -17.81 8.68
C GLU A 6 1.93 -16.93 9.31
N THR A 7 3.07 -17.52 9.68
CA THR A 7 4.23 -16.78 10.22
C THR A 7 4.71 -15.70 9.24
N GLN A 8 4.76 -15.99 7.94
CA GLN A 8 5.19 -15.01 6.93
C GLN A 8 4.19 -13.85 6.79
N LEU A 9 2.90 -14.11 6.87
CA LEU A 9 1.88 -13.06 6.84
C LEU A 9 1.97 -12.16 8.07
N GLU A 10 2.17 -12.74 9.26
CA GLU A 10 2.37 -11.97 10.49
C GLU A 10 3.61 -11.07 10.41
N GLN A 11 4.70 -11.56 9.84
CA GLN A 11 5.92 -10.77 9.62
C GLN A 11 5.67 -9.58 8.68
N VAL A 12 4.91 -9.79 7.60
CA VAL A 12 4.54 -8.72 6.66
C VAL A 12 3.68 -7.67 7.36
N GLU A 13 2.65 -8.08 8.11
CA GLU A 13 1.79 -7.13 8.82
C GLU A 13 2.57 -6.35 9.89
N SER A 14 3.50 -7.01 10.60
CA SER A 14 4.39 -6.35 11.55
C SER A 14 5.27 -5.31 10.88
N ALA A 15 5.84 -5.63 9.71
CA ALA A 15 6.66 -4.68 8.95
C ALA A 15 5.83 -3.48 8.46
N ILE A 16 4.61 -3.70 7.98
CA ILE A 16 3.69 -2.63 7.57
C ILE A 16 3.39 -1.70 8.75
N ARG A 17 3.02 -2.25 9.91
CA ARG A 17 2.71 -1.45 11.10
C ARG A 17 3.90 -0.63 11.58
N GLN A 18 5.10 -1.23 11.56
CA GLN A 18 6.33 -0.52 11.92
C GLN A 18 6.62 0.64 10.97
N ALA A 19 6.49 0.42 9.66
CA ALA A 19 6.69 1.48 8.66
C ALA A 19 5.66 2.61 8.80
N LEU A 20 4.38 2.29 9.03
CA LEU A 20 3.33 3.30 9.25
C LEU A 20 3.59 4.09 10.55
N GLN A 21 4.02 3.42 11.62
CA GLN A 21 4.36 4.08 12.88
C GLN A 21 5.57 5.01 12.74
N GLU A 22 6.56 4.64 11.91
CA GLU A 22 7.74 5.46 11.62
C GLU A 22 7.35 6.73 10.84
N ASP A 23 6.55 6.58 9.78
CA ASP A 23 6.28 7.65 8.82
C ASP A 23 5.15 8.59 9.27
N ILE A 24 4.07 8.04 9.83
CA ILE A 24 2.88 8.80 10.23
C ILE A 24 2.95 9.16 11.72
N GLY A 25 3.36 8.23 12.58
CA GLY A 25 3.43 8.46 14.03
C GLY A 25 2.12 8.99 14.61
N ASP A 26 2.17 10.22 15.16
CA ASP A 26 1.02 10.88 15.79
C ASP A 26 0.07 11.57 14.77
N GLY A 27 0.43 11.62 13.48
CA GLY A 27 -0.40 12.18 12.41
C GLY A 27 0.40 12.83 11.27
N ASP A 28 -0.28 13.18 10.18
CA ASP A 28 0.29 13.90 9.03
C ASP A 28 -0.19 15.36 9.02
N VAL A 29 0.55 16.22 9.72
CA VAL A 29 0.23 17.64 9.87
C VAL A 29 0.09 18.36 8.52
N THR A 30 0.84 17.94 7.49
CA THR A 30 0.76 18.58 6.17
C THR A 30 -0.58 18.26 5.53
N THR A 31 -0.97 16.99 5.53
CA THR A 31 -2.27 16.54 5.01
C THR A 31 -3.43 17.14 5.80
N ASP A 32 -3.38 17.08 7.14
CA ASP A 32 -4.43 17.60 8.04
C ASP A 32 -4.70 19.10 7.85
N CYS A 33 -3.69 19.87 7.45
CA CYS A 33 -3.81 21.32 7.28
C CYS A 33 -4.38 21.74 5.92
N ILE A 34 -4.33 20.88 4.89
CA ILE A 34 -4.62 21.26 3.50
C ILE A 34 -5.70 20.39 2.83
N VAL A 35 -5.94 19.18 3.34
CA VAL A 35 -6.93 18.25 2.81
C VAL A 35 -8.16 18.27 3.72
N LEU A 36 -9.34 18.43 3.13
CA LEU A 36 -10.59 18.37 3.88
C LEU A 36 -10.89 16.92 4.28
N ALA A 37 -11.35 16.70 5.51
CA ALA A 37 -11.58 15.36 6.06
C ALA A 37 -12.54 14.50 5.22
N ASP A 38 -13.56 15.12 4.61
CA ASP A 38 -14.58 14.42 3.83
C ASP A 38 -14.25 14.34 2.33
N LEU A 39 -13.01 14.69 1.93
CA LEU A 39 -12.62 14.70 0.53
C LEU A 39 -12.26 13.29 0.03
N GLU A 40 -13.04 12.78 -0.91
CA GLU A 40 -12.69 11.55 -1.64
C GLU A 40 -11.73 11.85 -2.81
N LEU A 41 -10.64 11.09 -2.88
CA LEU A 41 -9.61 11.22 -3.91
C LEU A 41 -9.34 9.89 -4.60
N ARG A 42 -8.87 9.95 -5.85
CA ARG A 42 -8.40 8.79 -6.60
C ARG A 42 -6.91 8.93 -6.92
N GLY A 43 -6.11 7.98 -6.43
CA GLY A 43 -4.71 7.82 -6.79
C GLY A 43 -4.51 6.76 -7.89
N GLN A 44 -3.36 6.82 -8.57
CA GLN A 44 -2.92 5.79 -9.51
C GLN A 44 -1.43 5.50 -9.28
N PHE A 45 -1.08 4.21 -9.26
CA PHE A 45 0.31 3.77 -9.34
C PHE A 45 0.71 3.75 -10.80
N ILE A 46 1.78 4.46 -11.15
CA ILE A 46 2.31 4.54 -12.52
C ILE A 46 3.77 4.09 -12.51
N ALA A 47 4.10 3.09 -13.32
CA ALA A 47 5.45 2.63 -13.54
C ALA A 47 6.27 3.73 -14.21
N LYS A 48 7.32 4.22 -13.53
CA LYS A 48 8.23 5.24 -14.10
C LYS A 48 9.33 4.65 -14.97
N GLN A 49 9.50 3.33 -14.93
CA GLN A 49 10.51 2.58 -15.66
C GLN A 49 9.99 1.18 -15.96
N ALA A 50 10.60 0.50 -16.94
CA ALA A 50 10.29 -0.89 -17.19
C ALA A 50 10.70 -1.77 -16.02
N GLY A 51 9.91 -2.79 -15.70
CA GLY A 51 10.18 -3.69 -14.57
C GLY A 51 9.17 -4.82 -14.44
N VAL A 52 9.31 -5.61 -13.38
CA VAL A 52 8.35 -6.65 -13.00
C VAL A 52 7.66 -6.22 -11.71
N VAL A 53 6.33 -6.26 -11.69
CA VAL A 53 5.54 -5.85 -10.52
C VAL A 53 5.65 -6.89 -9.41
N ALA A 54 5.79 -6.44 -8.17
CA ALA A 54 5.78 -7.29 -6.99
C ALA A 54 5.25 -6.51 -5.77
N GLY A 55 4.52 -7.20 -4.90
CA GLY A 55 4.06 -6.66 -3.62
C GLY A 55 2.70 -5.98 -3.66
N LEU A 56 1.87 -6.20 -4.69
CA LEU A 56 0.53 -5.60 -4.77
C LEU A 56 -0.35 -5.93 -3.57
N LYS A 57 -0.26 -7.17 -3.04
CA LYS A 57 -0.98 -7.57 -1.82
C LYS A 57 -0.49 -6.81 -0.59
N VAL A 58 0.81 -6.55 -0.49
CA VAL A 58 1.39 -5.76 0.62
C VAL A 58 0.88 -4.33 0.54
N ALA A 59 0.91 -3.72 -0.65
CA ALA A 59 0.37 -2.37 -0.86
C ALA A 59 -1.11 -2.27 -0.48
N ALA A 60 -1.94 -3.23 -0.92
CA ALA A 60 -3.35 -3.28 -0.55
C ALA A 60 -3.56 -3.40 0.97
N ARG A 61 -2.76 -4.23 1.66
CA ARG A 61 -2.82 -4.35 3.12
C ARG A 61 -2.38 -3.06 3.81
N THR A 62 -1.36 -2.36 3.32
CA THR A 62 -0.94 -1.07 3.87
C THR A 62 -2.08 -0.05 3.85
N PHE A 63 -2.79 0.10 2.72
CA PHE A 63 -3.94 1.01 2.67
C PHE A 63 -5.05 0.60 3.64
N ALA A 64 -5.37 -0.70 3.72
CA ALA A 64 -6.38 -1.20 4.65
C ALA A 64 -6.01 -0.99 6.13
N PHE A 65 -4.72 -0.88 6.47
CA PHE A 65 -4.27 -0.53 7.82
C PHE A 65 -4.42 0.96 8.13
N VAL A 66 -4.36 1.82 7.12
CA VAL A 66 -4.55 3.26 7.26
C VAL A 66 -6.05 3.59 7.34
N ASP A 67 -6.84 3.05 6.41
CA ASP A 67 -8.29 3.23 6.36
C ASP A 67 -8.93 2.04 5.62
N GLU A 68 -9.85 1.35 6.28
CA GLU A 68 -10.55 0.17 5.75
C GLU A 68 -11.52 0.51 4.58
N HIS A 69 -11.86 1.78 4.40
CA HIS A 69 -12.73 2.24 3.31
C HIS A 69 -11.98 2.47 1.99
N VAL A 70 -10.64 2.47 2.01
CA VAL A 70 -9.83 2.66 0.80
C VAL A 70 -10.01 1.48 -0.16
N GLN A 71 -10.44 1.78 -1.39
CA GLN A 71 -10.56 0.80 -2.45
C GLN A 71 -9.27 0.70 -3.26
N PHE A 72 -8.65 -0.48 -3.26
CA PHE A 72 -7.46 -0.78 -4.05
C PHE A 72 -7.80 -1.74 -5.20
N THR A 73 -7.57 -1.31 -6.44
CA THR A 73 -7.81 -2.12 -7.65
C THR A 73 -6.51 -2.28 -8.44
N PRO A 74 -5.85 -3.45 -8.39
CA PRO A 74 -4.70 -3.72 -9.24
C PRO A 74 -5.15 -3.86 -10.70
N HIS A 75 -4.41 -3.23 -11.62
CA HIS A 75 -4.64 -3.32 -13.07
C HIS A 75 -3.68 -4.29 -13.78
N VAL A 76 -2.76 -4.86 -13.02
CA VAL A 76 -1.72 -5.83 -13.41
C VAL A 76 -1.52 -6.81 -12.26
N ASP A 77 -0.93 -7.96 -12.54
CA ASP A 77 -0.64 -8.97 -11.52
C ASP A 77 0.82 -8.89 -11.00
N ASP A 78 1.05 -9.38 -9.79
CA ASP A 78 2.42 -9.64 -9.31
C ASP A 78 3.10 -10.63 -10.26
N GLY A 79 4.31 -10.28 -10.73
CA GLY A 79 5.06 -11.03 -11.75
C GLY A 79 4.85 -10.51 -13.18
N GLU A 80 3.96 -9.56 -13.41
CA GLU A 80 3.75 -8.96 -14.73
C GLU A 80 4.85 -7.94 -15.08
N VAL A 81 5.27 -7.94 -16.35
CA VAL A 81 6.22 -6.95 -16.88
C VAL A 81 5.46 -5.68 -17.28
N VAL A 82 5.91 -4.54 -16.79
CA VAL A 82 5.33 -3.22 -17.09
C VAL A 82 6.32 -2.32 -17.83
N ALA A 83 5.79 -1.38 -18.61
CA ALA A 83 6.57 -0.35 -19.30
C ALA A 83 6.43 1.02 -18.61
N PRO A 84 7.34 1.98 -18.89
CA PRO A 84 7.17 3.35 -18.38
C PRO A 84 5.85 3.98 -18.84
N GLY A 85 5.12 4.59 -17.91
CA GLY A 85 3.83 5.24 -18.15
C GLY A 85 2.62 4.31 -18.06
N GLN A 86 2.84 3.02 -17.79
CA GLN A 86 1.79 2.05 -17.50
C GLN A 86 1.34 2.14 -16.04
#